data_AF-A0A955RWJ8-F1
#
_entry.id   AF-A0A955RWJ8-F1
#
_cell.length_a   1.000
_cell.length_b   1.000
_cell.length_c   1.000
_cell.angle_alpha   90.00
_cell.angle_beta   90.00
_cell.angle_gamma   90.00
#
_symmetry.space_group_name_H-M   'P 1'
#
loop_
_entity.id
_entity.type
_entity.pdbx_description
1 polymer ?
#
loop_
_entity_poly.entity_id
_entity_poly.type
_entity_poly.pdbx_seq_one_letter_code
_entity_poly.pdbx_strand_id
1 'polypeptide(L)'
;MERWSGIPADGLLTMPITLAVPLDLPDVRVLSNRMLEEGTVLIEVESTLRTTQCHRCGRDIDRFHGFDRPIRLRHLPVFGRQVVIE
;
A
#
# COMPACT_ATOMS: atom_id res chain seq x y z
N MET A 1 -28.33 -43.66 21.78
CA MET A 1 -28.81 -42.30 21.53
C MET A 1 -27.64 -41.54 20.92
N GLU A 2 -27.61 -41.54 19.58
CA GLU A 2 -26.90 -40.62 18.67
C GLU A 2 -25.37 -40.50 18.85
N ARG A 3 -24.58 -41.50 18.47
CA ARG A 3 -23.78 -41.53 17.22
C ARG A 3 -23.89 -40.27 16.34
N TRP A 4 -22.97 -39.33 16.53
CA TRP A 4 -22.67 -38.29 15.54
C TRP A 4 -21.65 -38.86 14.56
N SER A 5 -22.17 -39.37 13.44
CA SER A 5 -21.39 -39.76 12.27
C SER A 5 -21.23 -38.54 11.36
N GLY A 6 -19.98 -38.17 11.06
CA GLY A 6 -19.65 -37.25 9.96
C GLY A 6 -18.95 -35.96 10.38
N ILE A 7 -17.64 -36.04 10.64
CA ILE A 7 -16.75 -34.89 10.45
C ILE A 7 -15.97 -35.19 9.16
N PRO A 8 -16.21 -34.50 8.03
CA PRO A 8 -15.27 -34.55 6.92
C PRO A 8 -14.02 -33.77 7.31
N ALA A 9 -12.88 -34.43 7.29
CA ALA A 9 -11.57 -33.85 7.53
C ALA A 9 -11.04 -33.15 6.26
N ASP A 10 -11.82 -32.26 5.65
CA ASP A 10 -11.40 -31.56 4.42
C ASP A 10 -11.83 -30.09 4.47
N GLY A 11 -10.86 -29.17 4.35
CA GLY A 11 -11.12 -27.79 3.95
C GLY A 11 -11.24 -26.75 5.06
N LEU A 12 -10.17 -26.55 5.83
CA LEU A 12 -10.00 -25.27 6.54
C LEU A 12 -9.76 -24.18 5.49
N LEU A 13 -10.81 -23.49 5.08
CA LEU A 13 -10.68 -22.22 4.38
C LEU A 13 -10.04 -21.24 5.35
N THR A 14 -8.72 -21.09 5.31
CA THR A 14 -8.01 -20.01 5.99
C THR A 14 -8.41 -18.70 5.31
N MET A 15 -9.53 -18.12 5.75
CA MET A 15 -9.90 -16.77 5.37
C MET A 15 -8.83 -15.82 5.93
N PRO A 16 -8.07 -15.12 5.08
CA PRO A 16 -7.06 -14.20 5.57
C PRO A 16 -7.76 -13.08 6.33
N ILE A 17 -7.28 -12.79 7.54
CA ILE A 17 -7.71 -11.59 8.26
C ILE A 17 -6.94 -10.40 7.70
N THR A 18 -7.66 -9.40 7.19
CA THR A 18 -7.07 -8.17 6.67
C THR A 18 -7.13 -7.09 7.73
N LEU A 19 -5.97 -6.48 8.02
CA LEU A 19 -5.85 -5.32 8.89
C LEU A 19 -5.38 -4.13 8.07
N ALA A 20 -6.09 -3.01 8.16
CA ALA A 20 -5.75 -1.78 7.47
C ALA A 20 -5.17 -0.76 8.45
N VAL A 21 -4.08 -0.11 8.07
CA VAL A 21 -3.42 0.95 8.84
C VAL A 21 -3.41 2.21 7.97
N PRO A 22 -3.85 3.37 8.50
CA PRO A 22 -3.77 4.62 7.75
C PRO A 22 -2.30 5.01 7.52
N LEU A 23 -2.00 5.51 6.32
CA LEU A 23 -0.67 6.03 5.99
C LEU A 23 -0.48 7.50 6.40
N ASP A 24 -1.56 8.19 6.78
CA ASP A 24 -1.57 9.61 7.14
C ASP A 24 -0.84 10.53 6.12
N LEU A 25 -0.89 10.14 4.84
CA LEU A 25 -0.38 10.94 3.72
C LEU A 25 -1.55 11.59 2.97
N PRO A 26 -1.56 12.92 2.81
CA PRO A 26 -2.56 13.59 2.00
C PRO A 26 -2.30 13.36 0.52
N ASP A 27 -3.36 13.47 -0.29
CA ASP A 27 -3.30 13.50 -1.75
C ASP A 27 -2.54 12.32 -2.40
N VAL A 28 -2.62 11.13 -1.80
CA VAL A 28 -2.06 9.89 -2.34
C VAL A 28 -3.08 8.78 -2.43
N ARG A 29 -2.89 7.89 -3.41
CA ARG A 29 -3.65 6.65 -3.57
C ARG A 29 -2.69 5.47 -3.55
N VAL A 30 -3.01 4.46 -2.73
CA VAL A 30 -2.22 3.21 -2.69
C VAL A 30 -2.50 2.40 -3.94
N LEU A 31 -1.43 2.03 -4.65
CA LEU A 31 -1.45 1.17 -5.82
C LEU A 31 -1.24 -0.30 -5.44
N SER A 32 -0.23 -0.57 -4.60
CA SER A 32 0.11 -1.92 -4.18
C SER A 32 0.85 -1.90 -2.84
N ASN A 33 0.92 -3.06 -2.19
CA ASN A 33 1.86 -3.29 -1.11
C ASN A 33 2.47 -4.69 -1.28
N ARG A 34 3.77 -4.82 -0.96
CA ARG A 34 4.48 -6.09 -1.01
C ARG A 34 5.55 -6.17 0.08
N MET A 35 5.88 -7.39 0.47
CA MET A 35 7.01 -7.65 1.36
C MET A 35 8.29 -7.76 0.52
N LEU A 36 9.35 -7.09 0.95
CA LEU A 36 10.70 -7.26 0.40
C LEU A 36 11.46 -8.37 1.14
N GLU A 37 12.59 -8.81 0.58
CA GLU A 37 13.38 -9.94 1.08
C GLU A 37 13.84 -9.75 2.54
N GLU A 38 14.14 -8.52 2.97
CA GLU A 38 14.53 -8.21 4.35
C GLU A 38 13.36 -8.06 5.35
N GLY A 39 12.12 -8.32 4.92
CA GLY A 39 10.92 -8.13 5.74
C GLY A 39 10.42 -6.69 5.84
N THR A 40 10.99 -5.78 5.04
CA THR A 40 10.47 -4.42 4.80
C THR A 40 9.16 -4.50 4.02
N VAL A 41 8.16 -3.74 4.45
CA VAL A 41 6.93 -3.53 3.68
C VAL A 41 7.15 -2.36 2.72
N LEU A 42 7.03 -2.63 1.43
CA LEU A 42 7.00 -1.60 0.40
C LEU A 42 5.56 -1.30 0.03
N ILE A 43 5.19 -0.02 0.03
CA ILE A 43 3.88 0.48 -0.35
C ILE A 43 4.07 1.41 -1.54
N GLU A 44 3.50 1.03 -2.67
CA GLU A 44 3.51 1.85 -3.88
C GLU A 44 2.30 2.78 -3.86
N VAL A 45 2.53 4.07 -4.09
CA VAL A 45 1.52 5.11 -4.13
C VAL A 45 1.64 5.94 -5.40
N GLU A 46 0.56 6.64 -5.74
CA GLU A 46 0.60 7.74 -6.70
C GLU A 46 -0.04 8.98 -6.09
N SER A 47 0.34 10.15 -6.59
CA SER A 47 -0.34 11.39 -6.23
C SER A 47 -1.74 11.44 -6.86
N THR A 48 -2.71 11.95 -6.10
CA THR A 48 -4.04 12.27 -6.61
C THR A 48 -4.15 13.71 -7.12
N LEU A 49 -3.09 14.50 -7.00
CA LEU A 49 -3.05 15.87 -7.51
C LEU A 49 -3.11 15.86 -9.04
N ARG A 50 -3.97 16.70 -9.59
CA ARG A 50 -4.14 16.86 -11.05
C ARG A 50 -3.25 17.94 -11.63
N THR A 51 -2.68 18.77 -10.77
CA THR A 51 -1.86 19.92 -11.13
C THR A 51 -0.57 19.90 -10.33
N THR A 52 0.47 20.52 -10.89
CA THR A 52 1.72 20.75 -10.18
C THR A 52 2.24 22.16 -10.51
N GLN A 53 3.13 22.69 -9.67
CA GLN A 53 3.78 23.96 -9.94
C GLN A 53 5.01 23.77 -10.82
N CYS A 54 5.14 24.58 -11.86
CA CYS A 54 6.32 24.57 -12.70
C CYS A 54 7.55 25.06 -11.91
N HIS A 55 8.54 24.19 -11.70
CA HIS A 55 9.80 24.54 -11.02
C HIS A 55 10.57 25.72 -11.66
N ARG A 56 10.34 26.03 -12.95
CA ARG A 56 11.02 27.13 -13.65
C ARG A 56 10.29 28.48 -13.49
N CYS A 57 8.97 28.50 -13.52
CA CYS A 57 8.20 29.75 -13.58
C CYS A 57 7.09 29.89 -12.52
N GLY A 58 6.88 28.89 -11.66
CA GLY A 58 5.95 28.93 -10.54
C GLY A 58 4.46 28.87 -10.91
N ARG A 59 4.12 28.80 -12.21
CA ARG A 59 2.72 28.68 -12.66
C ARG A 59 2.22 27.25 -12.46
N ASP A 60 0.94 27.12 -12.12
CA ASP A 60 0.26 25.84 -12.13
C ASP A 60 0.17 25.28 -13.55
N ILE A 61 0.49 24.01 -13.68
CA ILE A 61 0.36 23.24 -14.91
C ILE A 61 -0.50 22.01 -14.64
N ASP A 62 -1.45 21.76 -15.55
CA ASP A 62 -2.39 20.64 -15.52
C ASP A 62 -2.17 19.67 -16.69
N ARG A 63 -1.37 20.08 -17.68
CA ARG A 63 -0.99 19.23 -18.81
C ARG A 63 0.00 18.17 -18.35
N PHE A 64 -0.43 16.91 -18.45
CA PHE A 64 0.42 15.76 -18.14
C PHE A 64 1.53 15.61 -19.19
N HIS A 65 2.79 15.63 -18.73
CA HIS A 65 3.98 15.44 -19.56
C HIS A 65 4.74 14.14 -19.24
N GLY A 66 4.37 13.46 -18.16
CA GLY A 66 5.03 12.25 -17.67
C GLY A 66 5.10 12.25 -16.14
N PHE A 67 5.55 11.12 -15.59
CA PHE A 67 5.89 11.00 -14.18
C PHE A 67 7.35 11.41 -13.94
N ASP A 68 7.63 11.94 -12.76
CA ASP A 68 9.01 12.12 -12.30
C ASP A 68 9.60 10.77 -11.84
N ARG A 69 10.88 10.76 -11.48
CA ARG A 69 11.53 9.59 -10.88
C ARG A 69 10.82 9.22 -9.57
N PRO A 70 10.50 7.93 -9.35
CA PRO A 70 10.00 7.47 -8.07
C PRO A 70 10.95 7.87 -6.93
N ILE A 71 10.38 8.29 -5.81
CA ILE A 71 11.13 8.67 -4.62
C ILE A 71 10.88 7.64 -3.53
N ARG A 72 11.93 7.25 -2.82
CA ARG A 72 11.83 6.28 -1.73
C ARG A 72 11.80 7.00 -0.39
N LEU A 73 10.68 6.91 0.34
CA LEU A 73 10.48 7.56 1.63
C LEU A 73 10.37 6.52 2.75
N ARG A 74 11.05 6.77 3.88
CA ARG A 74 10.89 5.95 5.10
C ARG A 74 9.64 6.39 5.85
N HIS A 75 8.77 5.44 6.18
CA HIS A 75 7.56 5.68 6.95
C HIS A 75 7.67 5.10 8.38
N LEU A 76 6.71 5.44 9.24
CA LEU A 76 6.55 4.80 10.55
C LEU A 76 6.43 3.28 10.39
N PRO A 77 7.20 2.48 11.17
CA PRO A 77 7.09 1.04 11.16
C PRO A 77 5.68 0.55 11.50
N VAL A 78 5.23 -0.48 10.79
CA VAL A 78 3.92 -1.12 10.98
C VAL A 78 4.15 -2.55 11.45
N PHE A 79 3.56 -2.90 12.60
CA PHE A 79 3.73 -4.22 13.25
C PHE A 79 5.22 -4.63 13.43
N GLY A 80 6.08 -3.67 13.77
CA GLY A 80 7.52 -3.90 13.98
C GLY A 80 8.33 -4.10 12.69
N ARG A 81 7.70 -3.95 11.51
CA ARG A 81 8.38 -4.03 10.21
C ARG A 81 8.71 -2.64 9.70
N GLN A 82 9.88 -2.48 9.10
CA GLN A 82 10.22 -1.25 8.39
C GLN A 82 9.21 -1.04 7.25
N VAL A 83 8.74 0.19 7.07
CA VAL A 83 7.84 0.56 5.98
C VAL A 83 8.52 1.59 5.12
N VAL A 84 8.44 1.36 3.81
CA VAL A 84 8.96 2.24 2.78
C VAL A 84 7.83 2.55 1.79
N ILE A 85 7.75 3.80 1.36
CA ILE A 85 6.77 4.30 0.41
C ILE A 85 7.50 4.72 -0.86
N GLU A 86 6.98 4.30 -2.02
CA GLU A 86 7.46 4.65 -3.37
C GLU A 86 6.36 5.18 -4.27
#